data_AF-A0A3A4MAJ5-F1
#
_entry.id   AF-A0A3A4MAJ5-F1
#
_cell.length_a   1.000
_cell.length_b   1.000
_cell.length_c   1.000
_cell.angle_alpha   90.00
_cell.angle_beta   90.00
_cell.angle_gamma   90.00
#
_symmetry.space_group_name_H-M   'P 1'
#
loop_
_entity.id
_entity.type
_entity.pdbx_description
1 polymer ?
#
loop_
_entity_poly.entity_id
_entity_poly.type
_entity_poly.pdbx_seq_one_letter_code
_entity_poly.pdbx_strand_id
1 'polypeptide(L)'
;MAKIWRSRDIIGAEDAQRWENKADATHRHRVSDIDGLEAIIGNQTTNKANQADLTAHIQNQNNPHNVTKQQVGLGNVTNVEQASKQDFNNHATNHNNPHSVTKAQVGLGNVTNVEQASKVDFDAHATNRNNPHNVTKSQVGLGNVDNVRQASYESVEALKREFQEHEDRLNAIEYMFLQNDFTAPIRTEDGTEHTLLADENGRVIVADWKYRMEV
;
A
#
# COMPACT_ATOMS: atom_id res chain seq x y z
N MET A 1 -50.50 -98.45 66.97
CA MET A 1 -49.69 -98.81 65.77
C MET A 1 -50.19 -97.98 64.60
N ALA A 2 -49.30 -97.58 63.68
CA ALA A 2 -49.69 -96.76 62.53
C ALA A 2 -50.17 -97.62 61.34
N LYS A 3 -51.13 -97.10 60.57
CA LYS A 3 -51.30 -97.43 59.15
C LYS A 3 -51.06 -96.15 58.34
N ILE A 4 -49.82 -95.99 57.87
CA ILE A 4 -49.48 -94.99 56.87
C ILE A 4 -50.05 -95.49 55.54
N TRP A 5 -51.22 -94.99 55.16
CA TRP A 5 -51.79 -95.27 53.84
C TRP A 5 -50.84 -94.74 52.77
N ARG A 6 -50.29 -95.64 51.96
CA ARG A 6 -49.60 -95.27 50.72
C ARG A 6 -50.61 -95.35 49.57
N SER A 7 -50.52 -94.46 48.60
CA SER A 7 -51.53 -94.26 47.54
C SER A 7 -51.79 -95.49 46.64
N ARG A 8 -51.01 -96.56 46.80
CA ARG A 8 -51.11 -97.82 46.03
C ARG A 8 -52.16 -98.80 46.57
N ASP A 9 -52.72 -98.54 47.76
CA ASP A 9 -53.66 -99.44 48.43
C ASP A 9 -55.15 -98.99 48.30
N ILE A 10 -55.41 -97.92 47.54
CA ILE A 10 -56.75 -97.28 47.43
C ILE A 10 -57.36 -97.43 46.02
N ILE A 11 -56.52 -97.56 44.98
CA ILE A 11 -56.94 -97.69 43.58
C ILE A 11 -56.05 -98.71 42.88
N GLY A 12 -56.61 -99.51 41.95
CA GLY A 12 -55.86 -100.50 41.19
C GLY A 12 -54.80 -99.85 40.29
N ALA A 13 -53.74 -100.59 39.94
CA ALA A 13 -52.67 -100.06 39.08
C ALA A 13 -53.18 -99.63 37.70
N GLU A 14 -54.16 -100.35 37.14
CA GLU A 14 -54.82 -100.01 35.87
C GLU A 14 -55.69 -98.75 35.99
N ASP A 15 -56.41 -98.57 37.11
CA ASP A 15 -57.16 -97.35 37.38
C ASP A 15 -56.25 -96.15 37.57
N ALA A 16 -55.14 -96.30 38.32
CA ALA A 16 -54.13 -95.26 38.47
C ALA A 16 -53.58 -94.83 37.10
N GLN A 17 -53.16 -95.79 36.27
CA GLN A 17 -52.73 -95.52 34.88
C GLN A 17 -53.84 -94.84 34.06
N ARG A 18 -55.11 -95.19 34.26
CA ARG A 18 -56.27 -94.59 33.60
C ARG A 18 -56.60 -93.17 34.09
N TRP A 19 -56.24 -92.81 35.33
CA TRP A 19 -56.31 -91.44 35.83
C TRP A 19 -55.17 -90.58 35.28
N GLU A 20 -53.93 -91.08 35.28
CA GLU A 20 -52.78 -90.39 34.67
C GLU A 20 -53.01 -90.15 33.17
N ASN A 21 -53.39 -91.19 32.41
CA ASN A 21 -53.71 -91.09 30.98
C ASN A 21 -54.92 -90.19 30.68
N LYS A 22 -55.71 -89.80 31.69
CA LYS A 22 -56.79 -88.82 31.56
C LYS A 22 -56.35 -87.40 31.90
N ALA A 23 -55.39 -87.23 32.81
CA ALA A 23 -54.81 -85.93 33.15
C ALA A 23 -53.92 -85.42 32.01
N ASP A 24 -53.14 -86.30 31.40
CA ASP A 24 -52.24 -86.00 30.26
C ASP A 24 -52.96 -85.99 28.89
N ALA A 25 -54.27 -86.30 28.86
CA ALA A 25 -55.07 -86.22 27.64
C ALA A 25 -55.38 -84.76 27.25
N THR A 26 -55.33 -84.46 25.95
CA THR A 26 -55.67 -83.14 25.43
C THR A 26 -57.15 -82.79 25.66
N HIS A 27 -57.39 -81.86 26.58
CA HIS A 27 -58.71 -81.38 26.96
C HIS A 27 -58.84 -79.86 26.72
N ARG A 28 -60.06 -79.33 26.87
CA ARG A 28 -60.34 -77.89 26.74
C ARG A 28 -61.29 -77.45 27.83
N HIS A 29 -60.88 -76.44 28.59
CA HIS A 29 -61.75 -75.65 29.46
C HIS A 29 -62.39 -74.51 28.66
N ARG A 30 -63.54 -74.02 29.10
CA ARG A 30 -64.02 -72.68 28.76
C ARG A 30 -63.34 -71.67 29.68
N VAL A 31 -63.33 -70.40 29.30
CA VAL A 31 -62.81 -69.31 30.16
C VAL A 31 -63.58 -69.21 31.48
N SER A 32 -64.88 -69.54 31.46
CA SER A 32 -65.75 -69.67 32.65
C SER A 32 -65.35 -70.74 33.65
N ASP A 33 -64.48 -71.68 33.25
CA ASP A 33 -64.17 -72.88 34.03
C ASP A 33 -62.80 -72.77 34.72
N ILE A 34 -62.16 -71.58 34.64
CA ILE A 34 -60.82 -71.29 35.20
C ILE A 34 -60.92 -70.01 36.04
N ASP A 35 -61.13 -70.18 37.34
CA ASP A 35 -61.25 -69.07 38.30
C ASP A 35 -60.07 -68.09 38.21
N GLY A 36 -60.38 -66.80 38.12
CA GLY A 36 -59.38 -65.73 38.08
C GLY A 36 -58.64 -65.55 36.74
N LEU A 37 -58.90 -66.37 35.71
CA LEU A 37 -58.21 -66.25 34.41
C LEU A 37 -58.35 -64.86 33.78
N GLU A 38 -59.53 -64.25 33.86
CA GLU A 38 -59.77 -62.88 33.36
C GLU A 38 -58.91 -61.84 34.09
N ALA A 39 -58.71 -62.00 35.41
CA ALA A 39 -57.86 -61.11 36.20
C ALA A 39 -56.37 -61.32 35.92
N ILE A 40 -55.93 -62.56 35.64
CA ILE A 40 -54.55 -62.87 35.24
C ILE A 40 -54.26 -62.27 33.86
N ILE A 41 -55.15 -62.47 32.89
CA ILE A 41 -55.04 -61.88 31.54
C ILE A 41 -55.07 -60.34 31.64
N GLY A 42 -56.01 -59.77 32.38
CA GLY A 42 -56.15 -58.32 32.58
C GLY A 42 -54.90 -57.68 33.18
N ASN A 43 -54.27 -58.32 34.17
CA ASN A 43 -52.97 -57.88 34.69
C ASN A 43 -51.87 -57.97 33.61
N GLN A 44 -51.80 -59.06 32.84
CA GLN A 44 -50.78 -59.23 31.80
C GLN A 44 -50.92 -58.29 30.60
N THR A 45 -52.12 -57.79 30.28
CA THR A 45 -52.32 -56.75 29.27
C THR A 45 -52.10 -55.35 29.83
N THR A 46 -52.66 -55.04 31.01
CA THR A 46 -52.53 -53.70 31.62
C THR A 46 -51.07 -53.35 31.97
N ASN A 47 -50.28 -54.33 32.43
CA ASN A 47 -48.90 -54.09 32.87
C ASN A 47 -47.85 -54.02 31.74
N LYS A 48 -48.22 -54.24 30.46
CA LYS A 48 -47.27 -54.15 29.33
C LYS A 48 -47.01 -52.71 28.87
N ALA A 49 -47.98 -51.83 29.05
CA ALA A 49 -47.85 -50.39 29.11
C ALA A 49 -49.15 -49.88 29.72
N ASN A 50 -49.12 -49.41 30.98
CA ASN A 50 -50.34 -48.86 31.56
C ASN A 50 -50.69 -47.53 30.85
N GLN A 51 -51.97 -47.15 30.80
CA GLN A 51 -52.40 -45.98 30.04
C GLN A 51 -51.75 -44.67 30.54
N ALA A 52 -51.40 -44.57 31.82
CA ALA A 52 -50.73 -43.39 32.36
C ALA A 52 -49.27 -43.30 31.88
N ASP A 53 -48.51 -44.39 31.89
CA ASP A 53 -47.13 -44.43 31.38
C ASP A 53 -47.07 -44.06 29.90
N LEU A 54 -47.99 -44.62 29.09
CA LEU A 54 -48.08 -44.31 27.66
C LEU A 54 -48.48 -42.85 27.43
N THR A 55 -49.42 -42.32 28.22
CA THR A 55 -49.84 -40.91 28.14
C THR A 55 -48.69 -39.97 28.54
N ALA A 56 -47.97 -40.28 29.61
CA ALA A 56 -46.80 -39.52 30.06
C ALA A 56 -45.65 -39.57 29.04
N HIS A 57 -45.42 -40.72 28.40
CA HIS A 57 -44.46 -40.85 27.32
C HIS A 57 -44.83 -39.99 26.09
N ILE A 58 -46.09 -40.03 25.65
CA ILE A 58 -46.59 -39.22 24.53
C ILE A 58 -46.54 -37.71 24.85
N GLN A 59 -46.75 -37.32 26.11
CA GLN A 59 -46.65 -35.93 26.57
C GLN A 59 -45.21 -35.45 26.79
N ASN A 60 -44.22 -36.35 26.86
CA ASN A 60 -42.83 -36.01 27.14
C ASN A 60 -42.13 -35.41 25.91
N GLN A 61 -42.20 -34.08 25.78
CA GLN A 61 -41.48 -33.30 24.75
C GLN A 61 -40.02 -32.99 25.12
N ASN A 62 -39.39 -33.82 25.96
CA ASN A 62 -37.94 -33.86 26.05
C ASN A 62 -37.38 -34.85 25.02
N ASN A 63 -36.12 -34.66 24.64
CA ASN A 63 -35.31 -35.60 23.86
C ASN A 63 -35.61 -37.06 24.31
N PRO A 64 -36.21 -37.92 23.46
CA PRO A 64 -36.17 -37.91 21.99
C PRO A 64 -37.19 -37.03 21.24
N HIS A 65 -38.25 -36.53 21.86
CA HIS A 65 -39.30 -35.79 21.14
C HIS A 65 -39.07 -34.28 21.17
N ASN A 66 -39.44 -33.59 20.08
CA ASN A 66 -39.42 -32.14 19.90
C ASN A 66 -38.08 -31.44 20.28
N VAL A 67 -36.95 -32.03 19.86
CA VAL A 67 -35.60 -31.54 20.22
C VAL A 67 -35.33 -30.12 19.70
N THR A 68 -35.24 -29.18 20.63
CA THR A 68 -34.94 -27.76 20.39
C THR A 68 -33.46 -27.49 20.18
N LYS A 69 -33.12 -26.35 19.56
CA LYS A 69 -31.73 -25.88 19.42
C LYS A 69 -31.01 -25.76 20.77
N GLN A 70 -31.70 -25.32 21.82
CA GLN A 70 -31.19 -25.23 23.19
C GLN A 70 -30.79 -26.62 23.74
N GLN A 71 -31.62 -27.65 23.55
CA GLN A 71 -31.33 -29.02 24.03
C GLN A 71 -30.10 -29.67 23.36
N VAL A 72 -29.65 -29.18 22.21
CA VAL A 72 -28.41 -29.63 21.53
C VAL A 72 -27.26 -28.61 21.62
N GLY A 73 -27.37 -27.60 22.48
CA GLY A 73 -26.34 -26.57 22.67
C GLY A 73 -26.22 -25.54 21.53
N LEU A 74 -27.04 -25.66 20.48
CA LEU A 74 -27.08 -24.76 19.32
C LEU A 74 -28.01 -23.55 19.52
N GLY A 75 -28.36 -23.21 20.77
CA GLY A 75 -29.41 -22.23 21.09
C GLY A 75 -29.21 -20.82 20.51
N ASN A 76 -27.95 -20.43 20.26
CA ASN A 76 -27.59 -19.14 19.64
C ASN A 76 -27.42 -19.23 18.11
N VAL A 77 -27.53 -20.42 17.51
CA VAL A 77 -27.31 -20.63 16.07
C VAL A 77 -28.60 -20.29 15.32
N THR A 78 -28.58 -19.18 14.58
CA THR A 78 -29.69 -18.74 13.73
C THR A 78 -30.00 -19.77 12.63
N ASN A 79 -31.17 -19.67 11.99
CA ASN A 79 -31.56 -20.58 10.91
C ASN A 79 -31.48 -19.88 9.54
N VAL A 80 -30.31 -19.28 9.28
CA VAL A 80 -30.00 -18.58 8.03
C VAL A 80 -29.22 -19.50 7.09
N GLU A 81 -29.31 -19.25 5.79
CA GLU A 81 -28.47 -19.90 4.80
C GLU A 81 -26.98 -19.63 5.10
N GLN A 82 -26.13 -20.62 4.86
CA GLN A 82 -24.68 -20.53 5.06
C GLN A 82 -23.98 -20.82 3.74
N ALA A 83 -22.98 -20.00 3.43
CA ALA A 83 -22.07 -20.27 2.32
C ALA A 83 -21.41 -21.65 2.50
N SER A 84 -21.15 -22.37 1.40
CA SER A 84 -20.47 -23.67 1.51
C SER A 84 -19.06 -23.49 2.09
N LYS A 85 -18.46 -24.56 2.63
CA LYS A 85 -17.08 -24.48 3.12
C LYS A 85 -16.09 -24.12 2.01
N GLN A 86 -16.41 -24.44 0.75
CA GLN A 86 -15.63 -24.02 -0.41
C GLN A 86 -15.79 -22.50 -0.63
N ASP A 87 -17.02 -21.97 -0.67
CA ASP A 87 -17.27 -20.54 -0.89
C ASP A 87 -16.69 -19.66 0.22
N PHE A 88 -16.81 -20.10 1.47
CA PHE A 88 -16.18 -19.43 2.62
C PHE A 88 -14.65 -19.41 2.49
N ASN A 89 -14.01 -20.53 2.11
CA ASN A 89 -12.57 -20.58 1.91
C ASN A 89 -12.12 -19.73 0.71
N ASN A 90 -12.90 -19.72 -0.38
CA ASN A 90 -12.68 -18.88 -1.55
C ASN A 90 -12.76 -17.40 -1.18
N HIS A 91 -13.79 -17.00 -0.43
CA HIS A 91 -13.95 -15.62 0.06
C HIS A 91 -12.81 -15.21 1.00
N ALA A 92 -12.46 -16.05 1.97
CA ALA A 92 -11.38 -15.78 2.92
C ALA A 92 -9.98 -15.69 2.28
N THR A 93 -9.80 -16.22 1.06
CA THR A 93 -8.56 -16.12 0.27
C THR A 93 -8.66 -15.13 -0.89
N ASN A 94 -9.82 -14.52 -1.14
CA ASN A 94 -10.01 -13.56 -2.23
C ASN A 94 -9.37 -12.21 -1.89
N HIS A 95 -8.26 -11.88 -2.56
CA HIS A 95 -7.53 -10.61 -2.44
C HIS A 95 -7.90 -9.60 -3.55
N ASN A 96 -9.09 -9.74 -4.13
CA ASN A 96 -9.68 -8.70 -4.96
C ASN A 96 -10.49 -7.72 -4.11
N ASN A 97 -10.56 -6.47 -4.57
CA ASN A 97 -11.45 -5.42 -4.05
C ASN A 97 -12.83 -6.00 -3.67
N PRO A 98 -13.26 -5.93 -2.39
CA PRO A 98 -12.82 -4.99 -1.34
C PRO A 98 -11.62 -5.42 -0.48
N HIS A 99 -11.12 -6.65 -0.57
CA HIS A 99 -10.07 -7.14 0.32
C HIS A 99 -8.66 -6.87 -0.24
N SER A 100 -7.74 -6.41 0.62
CA SER A 100 -6.32 -6.23 0.32
C SER A 100 -6.00 -5.41 -0.94
N VAL A 101 -6.76 -4.32 -1.15
CA VAL A 101 -6.70 -3.49 -2.36
C VAL A 101 -5.28 -2.94 -2.59
N THR A 102 -4.65 -3.44 -3.66
CA THR A 102 -3.31 -3.05 -4.11
C THR A 102 -3.31 -1.67 -4.76
N LYS A 103 -2.12 -1.03 -4.82
CA LYS A 103 -1.90 0.20 -5.59
C LYS A 103 -2.43 0.10 -7.04
N ALA A 104 -2.24 -1.03 -7.70
CA ALA A 104 -2.70 -1.25 -9.07
C ALA A 104 -4.23 -1.17 -9.19
N GLN A 105 -4.97 -1.78 -8.25
CA GLN A 105 -6.44 -1.78 -8.24
C GLN A 105 -7.07 -0.39 -7.99
N VAL A 106 -6.31 0.59 -7.47
CA VAL A 106 -6.74 2.00 -7.34
C VAL A 106 -6.09 2.94 -8.39
N GLY A 107 -5.50 2.40 -9.46
CA GLY A 107 -4.86 3.18 -10.51
C GLY A 107 -3.49 3.79 -10.13
N LEU A 108 -3.03 3.58 -8.89
CA LEU A 108 -1.73 4.03 -8.37
C LEU A 108 -0.59 3.03 -8.65
N GLY A 109 -0.78 2.07 -9.55
CA GLY A 109 0.18 0.97 -9.80
C GLY A 109 1.58 1.43 -10.20
N ASN A 110 1.67 2.54 -10.94
CA ASN A 110 2.94 3.14 -11.37
C ASN A 110 3.51 4.16 -10.35
N VAL A 111 2.81 4.42 -9.24
CA VAL A 111 3.25 5.37 -8.21
C VAL A 111 4.22 4.66 -7.28
N THR A 112 5.51 4.95 -7.44
CA THR A 112 6.58 4.46 -6.56
C THR A 112 6.37 4.94 -5.12
N ASN A 113 6.77 4.12 -4.13
CA ASN A 113 7.02 4.63 -2.77
C ASN A 113 8.41 5.25 -2.75
N VAL A 114 8.53 6.48 -3.25
CA VAL A 114 9.64 7.36 -2.87
C VAL A 114 9.30 8.04 -1.55
N GLU A 115 10.31 8.40 -0.77
CA GLU A 115 10.13 9.28 0.39
C GLU A 115 9.77 10.69 -0.12
N GLN A 116 8.47 10.99 -0.20
CA GLN A 116 8.03 12.35 -0.42
C GLN A 116 8.29 13.17 0.84
N ALA A 117 8.91 14.34 0.68
CA ALA A 117 8.92 15.38 1.70
C ALA A 117 7.46 15.71 2.10
N SER A 118 7.23 16.11 3.35
CA SER A 118 5.85 16.39 3.80
C SER A 118 5.25 17.55 3.02
N LYS A 119 3.91 17.71 3.05
CA LYS A 119 3.28 18.87 2.38
C LYS A 119 3.85 20.20 2.89
N VAL A 120 4.21 20.28 4.18
CA VAL A 120 4.85 21.46 4.78
C VAL A 120 6.21 21.73 4.15
N ASP A 121 7.05 20.69 4.00
CA ASP A 121 8.38 20.80 3.39
C ASP A 121 8.28 21.17 1.90
N PHE A 122 7.30 20.61 1.19
CA PHE A 122 7.04 20.92 -0.23
C PHE A 122 6.55 22.36 -0.42
N ASP A 123 5.58 22.83 0.37
CA ASP A 123 5.07 24.20 0.33
C ASP A 123 6.17 25.21 0.70
N ALA A 124 7.03 24.87 1.68
CA ALA A 124 8.20 25.66 2.06
C ALA A 124 9.26 25.70 0.94
N HIS A 125 9.56 24.56 0.31
CA HIS A 125 10.48 24.51 -0.83
C HIS A 125 9.97 25.32 -2.03
N ALA A 126 8.69 25.18 -2.38
CA ALA A 126 8.06 25.90 -3.50
C ALA A 126 8.02 27.42 -3.32
N THR A 127 8.19 27.92 -2.09
CA THR A 127 8.27 29.36 -1.78
C THR A 127 9.69 29.84 -1.46
N ASN A 128 10.66 28.93 -1.34
CA ASN A 128 12.05 29.22 -0.98
C ASN A 128 12.77 30.00 -2.10
N ARG A 129 13.38 31.13 -1.73
CA ARG A 129 14.17 32.01 -2.61
C ARG A 129 15.63 32.14 -2.15
N ASN A 130 16.13 31.13 -1.46
CA ASN A 130 17.56 30.92 -1.29
C ASN A 130 18.09 30.03 -2.43
N ASN A 131 19.40 30.14 -2.68
CA ASN A 131 20.19 29.27 -3.55
C ASN A 131 19.71 27.80 -3.42
N PRO A 132 19.17 27.16 -4.49
CA PRO A 132 19.36 27.45 -5.93
C PRO A 132 18.53 28.58 -6.55
N HIS A 133 17.49 29.09 -5.89
CA HIS A 133 16.60 30.11 -6.48
C HIS A 133 16.98 31.53 -6.05
N ASN A 134 16.79 32.50 -6.97
CA ASN A 134 17.02 33.94 -6.77
C ASN A 134 18.37 34.31 -6.14
N VAL A 135 19.45 33.65 -6.57
CA VAL A 135 20.81 33.87 -6.06
C VAL A 135 21.24 35.33 -6.18
N THR A 136 21.43 35.98 -5.04
CA THR A 136 21.93 37.35 -4.91
C THR A 136 23.45 37.41 -4.96
N LYS A 137 24.02 38.59 -5.27
CA LYS A 137 25.48 38.82 -5.17
C LYS A 137 26.06 38.40 -3.82
N SER A 138 25.35 38.65 -2.72
CA SER A 138 25.78 38.27 -1.37
C SER A 138 25.90 36.74 -1.20
N GLN A 139 24.94 35.96 -1.69
CA GLN A 139 24.93 34.49 -1.59
C GLN A 139 26.05 33.79 -2.36
N VAL A 140 26.79 34.49 -3.23
CA VAL A 140 27.99 34.00 -3.94
C VAL A 140 29.27 34.74 -3.54
N GLY A 141 29.26 35.47 -2.42
CA GLY A 141 30.42 36.21 -1.92
C GLY A 141 30.77 37.50 -2.69
N LEU A 142 30.01 37.82 -3.76
CA LEU A 142 30.19 39.01 -4.59
C LEU A 142 29.42 40.24 -4.04
N GLY A 143 29.01 40.22 -2.78
CA GLY A 143 28.16 41.26 -2.17
C GLY A 143 28.75 42.67 -2.23
N ASN A 144 30.08 42.79 -2.18
CA ASN A 144 30.83 44.04 -2.24
C ASN A 144 31.34 44.36 -3.66
N VAL A 145 30.92 43.61 -4.69
CA VAL A 145 31.37 43.79 -6.08
C VAL A 145 30.33 44.61 -6.83
N ASP A 146 30.68 45.83 -7.22
CA ASP A 146 29.80 46.72 -7.98
C ASP A 146 29.38 46.16 -9.34
N ASN A 147 28.30 46.71 -9.92
CA ASN A 147 27.83 46.32 -11.25
C ASN A 147 28.28 47.32 -12.33
N VAL A 148 29.60 47.43 -12.52
CA VAL A 148 30.19 48.34 -13.51
C VAL A 148 30.08 47.76 -14.93
N ARG A 149 29.71 48.62 -15.90
CA ARG A 149 29.73 48.25 -17.32
C ARG A 149 31.18 48.17 -17.79
N GLN A 150 31.63 46.97 -18.17
CA GLN A 150 32.97 46.78 -18.74
C GLN A 150 33.09 47.48 -20.10
N ALA A 151 34.31 47.92 -20.43
CA ALA A 151 34.65 48.44 -21.75
C ALA A 151 34.63 47.31 -22.79
N SER A 152 34.36 47.64 -24.07
CA SER A 152 34.43 46.64 -25.14
C SER A 152 35.89 46.34 -25.49
N TYR A 153 36.16 45.17 -26.07
CA TYR A 153 37.51 44.79 -26.47
C TYR A 153 38.11 45.79 -27.46
N GLU A 154 37.34 46.24 -28.46
CA GLU A 154 37.79 47.23 -29.45
C GLU A 154 38.16 48.56 -28.79
N SER A 155 37.37 49.02 -27.81
CA SER A 155 37.67 50.27 -27.09
C SER A 155 38.94 50.22 -26.24
N VAL A 156 39.28 49.04 -25.70
CA VAL A 156 40.54 48.82 -24.98
C VAL A 156 41.74 48.76 -25.93
N GLU A 157 41.62 48.08 -27.07
CA GLU A 157 42.69 48.03 -28.07
C GLU A 157 42.87 49.37 -28.81
N ALA A 158 41.81 50.18 -28.95
CA ALA A 158 41.90 51.56 -29.44
C ALA A 158 42.71 52.44 -28.47
N LEU A 159 42.39 52.40 -27.17
CA LEU A 159 43.12 53.16 -26.15
C LEU A 159 44.60 52.75 -26.05
N LYS A 160 44.92 51.46 -26.22
CA LYS A 160 46.32 50.99 -26.30
C LYS A 160 47.05 51.56 -27.52
N ARG A 161 46.39 51.64 -28.68
CA ARG A 161 46.97 52.25 -29.90
C ARG A 161 47.20 53.75 -29.72
N GLU A 162 46.26 54.46 -29.11
CA GLU A 162 46.40 55.89 -28.76
C GLU A 162 47.56 56.11 -27.77
N PHE A 163 47.69 55.27 -26.74
CA PHE A 163 48.81 55.33 -25.82
C PHE A 163 50.17 55.04 -26.49
N GLN A 164 50.26 53.99 -27.31
CA GLN A 164 51.48 53.70 -28.07
C GLN A 164 51.84 54.85 -29.02
N GLU A 165 50.86 55.47 -29.69
CA GLU A 165 51.12 56.68 -30.45
C GLU A 165 51.73 57.76 -29.59
N HIS A 166 51.13 58.10 -28.44
CA HIS A 166 51.65 59.15 -27.56
C HIS A 166 53.10 58.89 -27.11
N GLU A 167 53.45 57.65 -26.76
CA GLU A 167 54.83 57.25 -26.47
C GLU A 167 55.73 57.45 -27.70
N ASP A 168 55.32 57.02 -28.89
CA ASP A 168 56.08 57.24 -30.13
C ASP A 168 56.30 58.75 -30.41
N ARG A 169 55.30 59.61 -30.13
CA ARG A 169 55.43 61.08 -30.26
C ARG A 169 56.42 61.66 -29.25
N LEU A 170 56.36 61.22 -27.98
CA LEU A 170 57.22 61.70 -26.92
C LEU A 170 58.69 61.35 -27.20
N ASN A 171 58.97 60.10 -27.59
CA ASN A 171 60.30 59.65 -27.99
C ASN A 171 60.85 60.48 -29.16
N ALA A 172 60.04 60.71 -30.20
CA ALA A 172 60.44 61.54 -31.35
C ALA A 172 60.77 62.98 -30.93
N ILE A 173 59.94 63.61 -30.08
CA ILE A 173 60.19 64.96 -29.56
C ILE A 173 61.47 65.01 -28.70
N GLU A 174 61.75 64.00 -27.88
CA GLU A 174 62.99 63.91 -27.10
C GLU A 174 64.22 63.83 -28.01
N TYR A 175 64.19 63.00 -29.06
CA TYR A 175 65.27 62.95 -30.06
C TYR A 175 65.49 64.30 -30.75
N MET A 176 64.42 64.96 -31.21
CA MET A 176 64.49 66.27 -31.87
C MET A 176 65.07 67.35 -30.95
N PHE A 177 64.66 67.37 -29.68
CA PHE A 177 65.15 68.33 -28.69
C PHE A 177 66.63 68.08 -28.32
N LEU A 178 67.05 66.81 -28.17
CA LEU A 178 68.43 66.45 -27.87
C LEU A 178 69.39 66.72 -29.04
N GLN A 179 68.92 66.62 -30.29
CA GLN A 179 69.71 66.91 -31.48
C GLN A 179 69.64 68.38 -31.91
N ASN A 180 68.76 69.17 -31.28
CA ASN A 180 68.44 70.56 -31.66
C ASN A 180 67.95 70.66 -33.12
N ASP A 181 67.34 69.59 -33.62
CA ASP A 181 66.85 69.41 -34.97
C ASP A 181 65.32 69.26 -34.93
N PHE A 182 64.63 70.33 -35.30
CA PHE A 182 63.17 70.40 -35.20
C PHE A 182 62.46 69.88 -36.46
N THR A 183 63.13 69.10 -37.33
CA THR A 183 62.58 68.68 -38.64
C THR A 183 61.40 67.71 -38.54
N ALA A 184 60.18 68.24 -38.71
CA ALA A 184 58.99 67.42 -38.90
C ALA A 184 58.95 66.84 -40.33
N PRO A 185 58.98 65.50 -40.52
CA PRO A 185 58.92 64.89 -41.84
C PRO A 185 57.47 64.87 -42.35
N ILE A 186 57.16 65.73 -43.32
CA ILE A 186 55.87 65.69 -44.02
C ILE A 186 55.95 64.63 -45.13
N ARG A 187 54.96 63.73 -45.15
CA ARG A 187 54.75 62.78 -46.26
C ARG A 187 53.48 63.18 -47.02
N THR A 188 53.64 63.55 -48.28
CA THR A 188 52.53 63.74 -49.22
C THR A 188 52.06 62.40 -49.79
N GLU A 189 50.81 62.34 -50.25
CA GLU A 189 50.17 61.10 -50.76
C GLU A 189 50.85 60.51 -52.01
N ASP A 190 51.69 61.30 -52.68
CA ASP A 190 52.53 60.87 -53.82
C ASP A 190 53.80 60.08 -53.43
N GLY A 191 54.10 59.99 -52.13
CA GLY A 191 55.26 59.28 -51.60
C GLY A 191 56.58 60.07 -51.63
N THR A 192 56.54 61.36 -51.94
CA THR A 192 57.71 62.26 -51.91
C THR A 192 57.89 62.84 -50.50
N GLU A 193 59.11 62.79 -49.95
CA GLU A 193 59.41 63.41 -48.65
C GLU A 193 59.82 64.88 -48.84
N HIS A 194 59.09 65.81 -48.22
CA HIS A 194 59.32 67.25 -48.33
C HIS A 194 59.32 67.93 -46.95
N THR A 195 60.51 68.12 -46.40
CA THR A 195 60.76 68.75 -45.09
C THR A 195 60.95 70.26 -45.23
N LEU A 196 60.29 71.06 -44.39
CA LEU A 196 60.44 72.53 -44.30
C LEU A 196 60.36 72.98 -42.83
N LEU A 197 61.12 74.00 -42.42
CA LEU A 197 61.13 74.57 -41.05
C LEU A 197 61.38 76.07 -41.03
N ALA A 198 60.82 76.81 -40.04
CA ALA A 198 61.10 78.24 -39.89
C ALA A 198 61.13 78.83 -38.48
N ASP A 199 62.28 79.43 -38.17
CA ASP A 199 62.34 80.65 -37.37
C ASP A 199 61.76 81.88 -38.11
N GLU A 200 61.70 83.00 -37.41
CA GLU A 200 61.15 84.29 -37.85
C GLU A 200 61.87 84.95 -39.06
N ASN A 201 62.94 84.35 -39.58
CA ASN A 201 63.55 84.73 -40.87
C ASN A 201 62.94 84.00 -42.08
N GLY A 202 61.92 83.14 -41.89
CA GLY A 202 60.90 82.73 -42.88
C GLY A 202 61.26 81.60 -43.86
N ARG A 203 60.91 80.33 -43.56
CA ARG A 203 61.64 79.17 -44.13
C ARG A 203 60.98 77.77 -44.38
N VAL A 204 59.84 77.21 -43.94
CA VAL A 204 58.54 77.55 -43.28
C VAL A 204 58.18 76.36 -42.34
N ILE A 205 57.69 76.52 -41.10
CA ILE A 205 57.37 75.37 -40.20
C ILE A 205 56.07 74.63 -40.59
N VAL A 206 56.02 73.32 -40.32
CA VAL A 206 54.77 72.56 -40.19
C VAL A 206 54.82 71.61 -38.98
N ALA A 207 53.86 71.73 -38.07
CA ALA A 207 53.61 70.75 -37.00
C ALA A 207 52.13 70.35 -37.04
N ASP A 208 51.78 69.44 -37.96
CA ASP A 208 50.49 68.75 -37.94
C ASP A 208 50.72 67.25 -37.75
N TRP A 209 50.19 66.72 -36.65
CA TRP A 209 50.29 65.31 -36.27
C TRP A 209 48.90 64.66 -36.23
N LYS A 210 48.01 65.06 -37.15
CA LYS A 210 46.72 64.40 -37.41
C LYS A 210 46.56 64.04 -38.88
N TYR A 211 46.88 62.79 -39.21
CA TYR A 211 45.92 61.82 -39.76
C TYR A 211 46.63 60.47 -39.93
N ARG A 212 46.11 59.41 -39.31
CA ARG A 212 46.41 58.02 -39.72
C ARG A 212 45.14 57.49 -40.39
N MET A 213 45.20 57.22 -41.68
CA MET A 213 44.05 56.68 -42.41
C MET A 213 43.81 55.21 -42.02
N GLU A 214 42.54 54.84 -41.87
CA GLU A 214 42.10 53.45 -41.76
C GLU A 214 41.94 52.83 -43.16
N VAL A 215 42.03 51.49 -43.23
CA VAL A 215 41.82 50.66 -44.44
C VAL A 215 40.92 49.48 -44.08
#